data_AF-A0A3N6A9E3-F1
#
_entry.id   AF-A0A3N6A9E3-F1
#
_cell.length_a   1.000
_cell.length_b   1.000
_cell.length_c   1.000
_cell.angle_alpha   90.00
_cell.angle_beta   90.00
_cell.angle_gamma   90.00
#
_symmetry.space_group_name_H-M   'P 1'
#
loop_
_entity.id
_entity.type
_entity.pdbx_description
1 polymer ?
#
loop_
_entity_poly.entity_id
_entity_poly.type
_entity_poly.pdbx_seq_one_letter_code
_entity_poly.pdbx_strand_id
1 'polypeptide(L)' 'MWLFKEEPTHYAFDDLERDGETTWTGVKNPLAQKHLRSVRKGDRVFYYHTGNEKA' A
#
# COMPACT_ATOMS: atom_id res chain seq x y z
N MET A 1 10.87 -5.55 -5.30
CA MET A 1 9.88 -4.61 -5.87
C MET A 1 8.51 -5.15 -5.51
N TRP A 2 7.66 -4.32 -4.91
CA TRP A 2 6.37 -4.74 -4.34
C TRP A 2 5.20 -3.95 -4.92
N LEU A 3 3.99 -4.47 -4.77
CA LEU A 3 2.75 -3.81 -5.15
C LEU A 3 1.81 -3.80 -3.95
N PHE A 4 1.43 -2.61 -3.52
CA PHE A 4 0.54 -2.36 -2.40
C PHE A 4 -0.76 -1.80 -2.95
N LYS A 5 -1.88 -2.33 -2.45
CA LYS A 5 -3.21 -2.04 -2.98
C LYS A 5 -4.09 -1.46 -1.90
N GLU A 6 -4.72 -0.32 -2.18
CA GLU A 6 -5.63 0.35 -1.26
C GLU A 6 -6.79 0.97 -2.05
N GLU A 7 -7.96 1.08 -1.41
CA GLU A 7 -9.09 1.77 -2.00
C GLU A 7 -8.89 3.29 -1.84
N PRO A 8 -9.02 4.10 -2.90
CA PRO A 8 -8.75 5.54 -2.85
C PRO A 8 -9.67 6.27 -1.86
N THR A 9 -10.86 5.73 -1.62
CA THR A 9 -11.82 6.26 -0.64
C THR A 9 -11.40 6.03 0.82
N HIS A 10 -10.45 5.14 1.07
CA HIS A 10 -9.95 4.83 2.41
C HIS A 10 -8.65 5.57 2.70
N TYR A 11 -7.68 5.51 1.78
CA TYR A 11 -6.43 6.28 1.88
C TYR A 11 -5.88 6.48 0.47
N ALA A 12 -5.86 7.73 -0.02
CA ALA A 12 -5.39 8.02 -1.36
C ALA A 12 -3.85 8.11 -1.41
N PHE A 13 -3.28 8.09 -2.63
CA PHE A 13 -1.84 8.31 -2.78
C PHE A 13 -1.47 9.75 -2.41
N ASP A 14 -2.34 10.71 -2.73
CA ASP A 14 -2.17 12.12 -2.35
C ASP A 14 -2.09 12.32 -0.82
N ASP A 15 -2.81 11.48 -0.05
CA ASP A 15 -2.70 11.48 1.41
C ASP A 15 -1.31 10.99 1.85
N LEU A 16 -0.77 9.95 1.20
CA LEU A 16 0.58 9.48 1.46
C LEU A 16 1.64 10.52 1.11
N GLU A 17 1.47 11.25 0.00
CA GLU A 17 2.39 12.33 -0.38
C GLU A 17 2.35 13.48 0.62
N ARG A 18 1.16 13.83 1.12
CA ARG A 18 0.99 14.86 2.15
C ARG A 18 1.58 14.44 3.49
N ASP A 19 1.32 13.21 3.92
CA ASP A 19 1.67 12.71 5.26
C ASP A 19 3.15 12.27 5.32
N GLY A 20 3.77 11.94 4.18
CA GLY A 20 5.18 11.55 4.02
C GLY A 20 5.46 10.10 4.41
N GLU A 21 4.74 9.54 5.37
CA GLU A 21 4.77 8.12 5.73
C GLU A 21 3.42 7.64 6.28
N THR A 22 3.18 6.34 6.18
CA THR A 22 1.99 5.72 6.76
C THR A 22 2.30 4.31 7.27
N THR A 23 1.41 3.77 8.12
CA THR A 23 1.50 2.39 8.60
C THR A 23 0.55 1.50 7.82
N TRP A 24 1.09 0.47 7.14
CA TRP A 24 0.27 -0.48 6.41
C TRP A 24 -0.41 -1.49 7.35
N THR A 25 -1.68 -1.23 7.69
CA THR A 25 -2.47 -2.05 8.62
C THR A 25 -3.65 -2.74 7.91
N GLY A 26 -4.46 -3.51 8.64
CA GLY A 26 -5.71 -4.07 8.09
C GLY A 26 -5.58 -5.29 7.16
N VAL A 27 -4.37 -5.76 6.86
CA VAL A 27 -4.18 -6.90 5.94
C VAL A 27 -4.60 -8.22 6.60
N LYS A 28 -5.73 -8.78 6.14
CA LYS A 28 -6.31 -10.04 6.64
C LYS A 28 -5.86 -11.28 5.86
N ASN A 29 -5.32 -11.13 4.65
CA ASN A 29 -4.88 -12.26 3.84
C ASN A 29 -3.54 -12.82 4.37
N PRO A 30 -3.46 -14.11 4.79
CA PRO A 30 -2.25 -14.68 5.38
C PRO A 30 -1.01 -14.66 4.46
N LEU A 31 -1.21 -14.82 3.14
CA LEU A 31 -0.13 -14.77 2.16
C LEU A 31 0.39 -13.33 2.01
N ALA A 32 -0.51 -12.34 1.94
CA ALA A 32 -0.12 -10.93 1.90
C ALA A 32 0.64 -10.52 3.18
N GLN A 33 0.22 -11.00 4.35
CA GLN A 33 0.97 -10.80 5.60
C GLN A 33 2.37 -11.41 5.55
N LYS A 34 2.54 -12.61 4.97
CA LYS A 34 3.85 -13.23 4.77
C LYS A 34 4.75 -12.38 3.85
N HIS A 35 4.18 -11.81 2.79
CA HIS A 35 4.90 -10.91 1.90
C HIS A 35 5.28 -9.60 2.59
N LEU A 36 4.38 -8.97 3.36
CA LEU A 36 4.67 -7.76 4.14
C LEU A 36 5.84 -7.97 5.10
N ARG A 37 5.90 -9.12 5.80
CA ARG A 37 7.03 -9.47 6.66
C ARG A 37 8.37 -9.62 5.92
N SER A 38 8.34 -9.76 4.60
CA SER A 38 9.52 -9.93 3.75
C SER A 38 9.99 -8.60 3.13
N VAL A 39 9.19 -7.53 3.24
CA VAL A 39 9.55 -6.18 2.76
C VAL A 39 10.66 -5.62 3.64
N ARG A 40 11.67 -5.01 3.02
CA ARG A 40 12.82 -4.42 3.71
C ARG A 40 12.87 -2.91 3.48
N LYS A 41 13.48 -2.19 4.42
CA LYS A 41 13.76 -0.76 4.26
C LYS A 41 14.60 -0.54 2.99
N GLY A 42 14.15 0.39 2.14
CA GLY A 42 14.77 0.68 0.84
C GLY A 42 14.19 -0.09 -0.33
N ASP A 43 13.31 -1.07 -0.11
CA ASP A 43 12.58 -1.70 -1.21
C ASP A 43 11.62 -0.69 -1.86
N ARG A 44 11.57 -0.70 -3.19
CA ARG A 44 10.59 0.07 -3.95
C ARG A 44 9.22 -0.61 -3.94
N VAL A 45 8.19 0.19 -3.73
CA VAL A 45 6.79 -0.21 -3.67
C VAL A 45 6.01 0.60 -4.69
N PHE A 46 5.19 -0.07 -5.51
CA PHE A 46 4.13 0.59 -6.27
C PHE A 46 2.87 0.68 -5.40
N TYR A 47 2.34 1.88 -5.27
CA TYR A 47 1.03 2.12 -4.67
C TYR A 47 -0.02 2.06 -5.78
N TYR A 48 -1.05 1.24 -5.61
CA TYR A 48 -2.08 1.03 -6.63
C TYR A 48 -3.47 1.16 -6.03
N HIS A 49 -4.27 2.07 -6.59
CA HIS A 49 -5.69 2.18 -6.25
C HIS A 49 -6.47 1.04 -6.86
N THR A 50 -7.15 0.26 -6.01
CA THR A 50 -8.13 -0.71 -6.48
C THR A 50 -9.46 0.01 -6.68
N GLY A 51 -10.08 -0.18 -7.86
CA GLY A 51 -11.33 0.50 -8.21
C GLY A 51 -11.37 0.98 -9.66
N ASN A 52 -12.49 1.62 -10.05
CA ASN A 52 -12.68 2.20 -11.38
C ASN A 52 -11.99 3.56 -11.56
N GLU A 53 -11.42 4.13 -10.49
CA GLU A 53 -10.61 5.34 -10.58
C GLU A 53 -9.16 4.94 -10.89
N LYS A 54 -8.74 5.24 -12.12
CA LYS A 54 -7.35 5.26 -12.50
C LYS A 54 -6.80 6.63 -12.08
N ALA A 55 -5.92 6.64 -11.09
CA ALA A 55 -4.97 7.74 -10.91
C ALA A 55 -3.98 7.75 -12.08
#